data_AF-A0A6G0SNN4-F1
#
_entry.id   AF-A0A6G0SNN4-F1
#
_cell.length_a   1.000
_cell.length_b   1.000
_cell.length_c   1.000
_cell.angle_alpha   90.00
_cell.angle_beta   90.00
_cell.angle_gamma   90.00
#
_symmetry.space_group_name_H-M   'P 1'
#
loop_
_entity.id
_entity.type
_entity.pdbx_description
1 polymer ?
#
loop_
_entity_poly.entity_id
_entity_poly.type
_entity_poly.pdbx_seq_one_letter_code
_entity_poly.pdbx_strand_id
1 'polypeptide(L)'
;MFQARCLVHVLQLAVKGLTECSFVDTCIGTIRDILRKLVQSTALNEELEGICNVLEVKFEQPVLDCVARWNSTWSMVISAIHLRKPIEELLRCIHGRHEGYRSFSIGPDDRLAAPLDDSKWQALEEFCKFLTPVKTATMMMSGKNYPTFGMSVVVFELVSKNATSMINQAVARYTADFATAFKKKLDQYDS
;
A
#
# COMPACT_ATOMS: atom_id res chain seq x y z
N MET A 1 -13.92 -22.54 28.22
CA MET A 1 -12.66 -21.88 27.83
C MET A 1 -13.02 -20.68 26.98
N PHE A 2 -12.82 -19.46 27.47
CA PHE A 2 -13.17 -18.22 26.76
C PHE A 2 -12.01 -17.83 25.84
N GLN A 3 -12.17 -18.01 24.52
CA GLN A 3 -11.15 -17.60 23.54
C GLN A 3 -11.52 -16.22 22.99
N ALA A 4 -10.97 -15.16 23.58
CA ALA A 4 -11.04 -13.84 22.98
C ALA A 4 -10.11 -13.79 21.75
N ARG A 5 -10.66 -13.51 20.57
CA ARG A 5 -9.86 -13.28 19.37
C ARG A 5 -9.20 -11.90 19.48
N CYS A 6 -7.92 -11.81 19.15
CA CYS A 6 -7.22 -10.53 19.14
C CYS A 6 -7.75 -9.64 18.01
N LEU A 7 -8.28 -8.46 18.33
CA LEU A 7 -8.84 -7.54 17.34
C LEU A 7 -7.80 -7.16 16.26
N VAL A 8 -6.55 -6.92 16.65
CA VAL A 8 -5.45 -6.66 15.70
C VAL A 8 -5.29 -7.82 14.71
N HIS A 9 -5.45 -9.06 15.17
CA HIS A 9 -5.39 -10.22 14.29
C HIS A 9 -6.60 -10.30 13.35
N VAL A 10 -7.80 -9.98 13.84
CA VAL A 10 -9.01 -9.90 13.00
C VAL A 10 -8.85 -8.84 11.91
N LEU A 11 -8.40 -7.63 12.26
CA LEU A 11 -8.12 -6.57 11.29
C LEU A 11 -7.06 -7.02 10.27
N GLN A 12 -5.99 -7.68 10.71
CA GLN A 12 -4.95 -8.22 9.83
C GLN A 12 -5.48 -9.28 8.85
N LEU A 13 -6.43 -10.11 9.26
CA LEU A 13 -7.07 -11.10 8.39
C LEU A 13 -8.06 -10.45 7.42
N ALA A 14 -8.83 -9.45 7.87
CA ALA A 14 -9.74 -8.69 7.02
C ALA A 14 -8.99 -7.98 5.89
N VAL A 15 -7.83 -7.39 6.19
CA VAL A 15 -6.98 -6.77 5.16
C VAL A 15 -6.33 -7.83 4.25
N LYS A 16 -5.95 -9.00 4.76
CA LYS A 16 -5.44 -10.08 3.89
C LYS A 16 -6.48 -10.62 2.92
N GLY A 17 -7.78 -10.57 3.27
CA GLY A 17 -8.86 -10.91 2.35
C GLY A 17 -8.95 -10.01 1.11
N LEU A 18 -8.24 -8.88 1.08
CA LEU A 18 -8.24 -7.95 -0.04
C LEU A 18 -7.43 -8.44 -1.24
N THR A 19 -6.66 -9.52 -1.11
CA THR A 19 -6.04 -10.21 -2.26
C THR A 19 -7.09 -10.76 -3.22
N GLU A 20 -8.37 -10.81 -2.81
CA GLU A 20 -9.51 -11.13 -3.68
C GLU A 20 -9.79 -10.00 -4.72
N CYS A 21 -9.25 -8.79 -4.53
CA CYS A 21 -9.35 -7.66 -5.46
C CYS A 21 -8.17 -7.63 -6.44
N SER A 22 -8.29 -8.33 -7.57
CA SER A 22 -7.19 -8.57 -8.53
C SER A 22 -6.50 -7.31 -9.05
N PHE A 23 -7.24 -6.22 -9.30
CA PHE A 23 -6.66 -4.99 -9.85
C PHE A 23 -5.74 -4.29 -8.84
N VAL A 24 -6.22 -4.07 -7.60
CA VAL A 24 -5.43 -3.41 -6.55
C VAL A 24 -4.22 -4.26 -6.17
N ASP A 25 -4.40 -5.58 -6.06
CA ASP A 25 -3.29 -6.51 -5.79
C ASP A 25 -2.21 -6.46 -6.88
N THR A 26 -2.62 -6.38 -8.16
CA THR A 26 -1.70 -6.20 -9.29
C THR A 26 -0.94 -4.87 -9.21
N CYS A 27 -1.62 -3.78 -8.85
CA CYS A 27 -0.98 -2.48 -8.65
C CYS A 27 0.07 -2.53 -7.54
N ILE A 28 -0.27 -3.11 -6.39
CA ILE A 28 0.65 -3.28 -5.26
C ILE A 28 1.82 -4.18 -5.65
N GLY A 29 1.58 -5.27 -6.38
CA GLY A 29 2.60 -6.16 -6.92
C GLY A 29 3.59 -5.44 -7.82
N THR A 30 3.10 -4.61 -8.72
CA THR A 30 3.92 -3.83 -9.65
C THR A 30 4.83 -2.85 -8.90
N ILE A 31 4.27 -2.07 -7.96
CA ILE A 31 5.06 -1.16 -7.11
C ILE A 31 6.09 -1.91 -6.29
N ARG A 32 5.71 -3.07 -5.71
CA ARG A 32 6.64 -3.89 -4.93
C ARG A 32 7.84 -4.35 -5.76
N ASP A 33 7.61 -4.76 -7.01
CA ASP A 33 8.67 -5.22 -7.89
C ASP A 33 9.60 -4.06 -8.29
N ILE A 34 9.05 -2.87 -8.58
CA ILE A 34 9.84 -1.65 -8.85
C ILE A 34 10.68 -1.26 -7.63
N LEU A 35 10.05 -1.11 -6.47
CA LEU A 35 10.76 -0.72 -5.24
C LEU A 35 11.81 -1.75 -4.83
N ARG A 36 11.56 -3.05 -5.06
CA ARG A 36 12.57 -4.10 -4.81
C ARG A 36 13.82 -3.87 -5.65
N LYS A 37 13.68 -3.54 -6.94
CA LYS A 37 14.82 -3.24 -7.83
C LYS A 37 15.56 -1.98 -7.37
N LEU A 38 14.83 -0.93 -7.02
CA LEU A 38 15.40 0.32 -6.49
C LEU A 38 16.18 0.11 -5.19
N VAL A 39 15.68 -0.73 -4.28
CA VAL A 39 16.35 -1.01 -3.00
C VAL A 39 17.55 -1.94 -3.18
N GLN A 40 17.49 -2.89 -4.12
CA GLN A 40 18.57 -3.86 -4.35
C GLN A 40 19.72 -3.33 -5.21
N SER A 41 19.46 -2.33 -6.05
CA SER A 41 20.46 -1.77 -6.96
C SER A 41 20.85 -0.37 -6.51
N THR A 42 22.06 -0.24 -5.94
CA THR A 42 22.61 1.05 -5.51
C THR A 42 22.59 2.08 -6.63
N ALA A 43 23.00 1.69 -7.85
CA ALA A 43 23.01 2.59 -9.00
C ALA A 43 21.61 3.13 -9.36
N LEU A 44 20.56 2.31 -9.31
CA LEU A 44 19.18 2.77 -9.52
C LEU A 44 18.69 3.68 -8.40
N ASN A 45 19.15 3.43 -7.18
CA ASN A 45 18.78 4.21 -6.01
C ASN A 45 19.40 5.61 -6.05
N GLU A 46 20.70 5.68 -6.35
CA GLU A 46 21.44 6.92 -6.54
C GLU A 46 20.84 7.75 -7.69
N GLU A 47 20.43 7.08 -8.78
CA GLU A 47 19.76 7.76 -9.90
C GLU A 47 18.39 8.31 -9.48
N LEU A 48 17.61 7.55 -8.71
CA LEU A 48 16.34 8.02 -8.16
C LEU A 48 16.54 9.24 -7.25
N GLU A 49 17.57 9.22 -6.40
CA GLU A 49 17.94 10.36 -5.54
C GLU A 49 18.35 11.58 -6.39
N GLY A 50 19.13 11.37 -7.44
CA GLY A 50 19.49 12.41 -8.42
C GLY A 50 18.25 13.05 -9.05
N ILE A 51 17.28 12.24 -9.50
CA ILE A 51 16.02 12.73 -10.05
C ILE A 51 15.19 13.47 -8.99
N CYS A 52 15.16 12.99 -7.74
CA CYS A 52 14.51 13.69 -6.63
C CYS A 52 15.07 15.10 -6.44
N ASN A 53 16.40 15.25 -6.48
CA ASN A 53 17.07 16.55 -6.37
C ASN A 53 16.69 17.49 -7.53
N VAL A 54 16.62 16.97 -8.76
CA VAL A 54 16.23 17.76 -9.95
C VAL A 54 14.76 18.20 -9.87
N LEU A 55 13.88 17.33 -9.40
CA LEU A 55 12.44 17.60 -9.28
C LEU A 55 12.05 18.33 -7.98
N GLU A 56 13.04 18.72 -7.16
CA GLU A 56 12.84 19.34 -5.84
C GLU A 56 11.93 18.52 -4.91
N VAL A 57 11.97 17.19 -5.05
CA VAL A 57 11.26 16.24 -4.18
C VAL A 57 12.22 15.78 -3.10
N LYS A 58 11.81 15.85 -1.83
CA LYS A 58 12.61 15.32 -0.73
C LYS A 58 12.82 13.82 -0.93
N PHE A 59 14.07 13.40 -1.08
CA PHE A 59 14.42 12.00 -1.16
C PHE A 59 14.20 11.32 0.20
N GLU A 60 13.48 10.20 0.17
CA GLU A 60 13.35 9.28 1.30
C GLU A 60 13.63 7.87 0.78
N GLN A 61 14.42 7.11 1.52
CA GLN A 61 14.77 5.75 1.12
C GLN A 61 13.49 4.93 0.87
N PRO A 62 13.32 4.30 -0.32
CA PRO A 62 12.15 3.48 -0.57
C PRO A 62 12.06 2.31 0.42
N VAL A 63 10.86 2.10 0.98
CA VAL A 63 10.62 1.05 1.98
C VAL A 63 10.00 -0.17 1.31
N LEU A 64 10.60 -1.35 1.47
CA LEU A 64 10.01 -2.61 1.02
C LEU A 64 9.09 -3.20 2.10
N ASP A 65 7.97 -3.80 1.68
CA ASP A 65 7.05 -4.41 2.62
C ASP A 65 7.53 -5.76 3.19
N CYS A 66 6.98 -6.12 4.36
CA CYS A 66 6.94 -7.49 4.83
C CYS A 66 5.55 -8.05 4.45
N VAL A 67 5.48 -8.85 3.38
CA VAL A 67 4.22 -9.35 2.78
C VAL A 67 3.25 -9.96 3.80
N ALA A 68 3.76 -10.55 4.87
CA ALA A 68 2.94 -11.13 5.93
C ALA A 68 2.18 -10.11 6.81
N ARG A 69 2.59 -8.82 6.79
CA ARG A 69 2.08 -7.72 7.63
C ARG A 69 1.57 -6.57 6.78
N TRP A 70 0.26 -6.35 6.81
CA TRP A 70 -0.37 -5.38 5.93
C TRP A 70 0.09 -3.93 6.23
N ASN A 71 0.39 -3.62 7.49
CA ASN A 71 0.90 -2.29 7.89
C ASN A 71 2.19 -1.92 7.15
N SER A 72 3.04 -2.91 6.85
CA SER A 72 4.24 -2.66 6.05
C SER A 72 3.93 -2.50 4.56
N THR A 73 2.92 -3.20 4.03
CA THR A 73 2.43 -2.98 2.67
C THR A 73 1.86 -1.56 2.51
N TRP A 74 1.06 -1.08 3.46
CA TRP A 74 0.60 0.31 3.48
C TRP A 74 1.79 1.29 3.48
N SER A 75 2.82 1.02 4.28
CA SER A 75 3.98 1.92 4.40
C SER A 75 4.83 1.93 3.12
N MET A 76 4.98 0.78 2.45
CA MET A 76 5.61 0.67 1.13
C MET A 76 4.84 1.47 0.08
N VAL A 77 3.51 1.32 0.03
CA VAL A 77 2.69 2.03 -0.97
C VAL A 77 2.71 3.55 -0.73
N ILE A 78 2.63 4.01 0.52
CA ILE A 78 2.78 5.45 0.84
C ILE A 78 4.17 5.97 0.43
N SER A 79 5.23 5.22 0.69
CA SER A 79 6.59 5.58 0.24
C SER A 79 6.66 5.70 -1.28
N ALA A 80 6.04 4.78 -2.03
CA ALA A 80 5.95 4.88 -3.49
C ALA A 80 5.15 6.11 -3.95
N ILE A 81 4.03 6.44 -3.30
CA ILE A 81 3.20 7.60 -3.65
C ILE A 81 4.00 8.90 -3.42
N HIS A 82 4.76 9.02 -2.34
CA HIS A 82 5.62 10.19 -2.11
C HIS A 82 6.70 10.35 -3.19
N LEU A 83 7.23 9.23 -3.69
CA LEU A 83 8.24 9.19 -4.73
C LEU A 83 7.65 9.04 -6.15
N ARG A 84 6.35 9.24 -6.32
CA ARG A 84 5.63 8.97 -7.59
C ARG A 84 6.30 9.63 -8.79
N LYS A 85 6.49 10.95 -8.73
CA LYS A 85 7.07 11.73 -9.85
C LYS A 85 8.50 11.29 -10.18
N PRO A 86 9.43 11.17 -9.19
CA PRO A 86 10.75 10.61 -9.45
C PRO A 86 10.76 9.20 -10.04
N ILE A 87 9.88 8.31 -9.56
CA ILE A 87 9.77 6.95 -10.07
C ILE A 87 9.30 6.97 -11.53
N GLU A 88 8.24 7.73 -11.85
CA GLU A 88 7.73 7.85 -13.21
C GLU A 88 8.81 8.39 -14.17
N GLU A 89 9.56 9.42 -13.75
CA GLU A 89 10.63 10.01 -14.56
C GLU A 89 11.78 9.04 -14.80
N LEU A 90 12.20 8.32 -13.76
CA LEU A 90 13.23 7.28 -13.88
C LEU A 90 12.83 6.20 -14.89
N LEU A 91 11.60 5.66 -14.76
CA LEU A 91 11.10 4.64 -15.68
C LEU A 91 10.96 5.20 -17.11
N ARG A 92 10.54 6.46 -17.26
CA ARG A 92 10.48 7.15 -18.55
C ARG A 92 11.85 7.25 -19.22
N CYS A 93 12.89 7.63 -18.48
CA CYS A 93 14.27 7.70 -18.99
C CYS A 93 14.81 6.32 -19.41
N ILE A 94 14.54 5.28 -18.61
CA ILE A 94 14.91 3.88 -18.92
C ILE A 94 14.19 3.41 -20.19
N HIS A 95 12.86 3.55 -20.25
CA HIS A 95 12.06 3.12 -21.38
C HIS A 95 12.43 3.88 -22.67
N GLY A 96 12.67 5.19 -22.56
CA GLY A 96 13.10 6.06 -23.65
C GLY A 96 14.55 5.82 -24.12
N ARG A 97 15.29 4.90 -23.50
CA ARG A 97 16.69 4.57 -23.83
C ARG A 97 17.63 5.78 -23.80
N HIS A 98 17.34 6.73 -22.89
CA HIS A 98 18.16 7.91 -22.66
C HIS A 98 19.62 7.49 -22.37
N GLU A 99 20.59 8.33 -22.77
CA GLU A 99 22.00 8.04 -22.47
C GLU A 99 22.22 7.93 -20.96
N GLY A 100 22.99 6.92 -20.54
CA GLY A 100 23.18 6.59 -19.12
C GLY A 100 22.16 5.60 -18.53
N TYR A 101 20.98 5.40 -19.13
CA TYR A 101 19.89 4.58 -18.56
C TYR A 101 19.76 3.16 -19.14
N ARG A 102 20.76 2.69 -19.91
CA ARG A 102 20.68 1.40 -20.63
C ARG A 102 21.20 0.20 -19.83
N SER A 103 21.96 0.43 -18.76
CA SER A 103 22.67 -0.61 -18.01
C SER A 103 22.10 -0.86 -16.61
N PHE A 104 20.85 -0.45 -16.36
CA PHE A 104 20.19 -0.69 -15.08
C PHE A 104 19.57 -2.09 -14.98
N SER A 105 19.26 -2.49 -13.75
CA SER A 105 18.62 -3.79 -13.48
C SER A 105 17.14 -3.89 -13.91
N ILE A 106 16.56 -2.75 -14.30
CA ILE A 106 15.31 -2.63 -15.07
C ILE A 106 15.74 -2.22 -16.48
N GLY A 107 15.46 -3.08 -17.47
CA GLY A 107 15.79 -2.80 -18.87
C GLY A 107 14.69 -1.99 -19.59
N PRO A 108 14.99 -1.36 -20.75
CA PRO A 108 14.01 -0.57 -21.51
C PRO A 108 12.77 -1.36 -21.96
N ASP A 109 12.97 -2.64 -22.26
CA ASP A 109 11.94 -3.57 -22.72
C ASP A 109 11.35 -4.41 -21.56
N ASP A 110 11.73 -4.13 -20.31
CA ASP A 110 11.17 -4.77 -19.12
C ASP A 110 9.75 -4.24 -18.88
N ARG A 111 8.83 -5.13 -18.47
CA ARG A 111 7.48 -4.75 -18.05
C ARG A 111 7.46 -3.69 -16.95
N LEU A 112 8.51 -3.63 -16.12
CA LEU A 112 8.64 -2.65 -15.04
C LEU A 112 8.99 -1.25 -15.54
N ALA A 113 9.57 -1.12 -16.74
CA ALA A 113 9.85 0.16 -17.39
C ALA A 113 8.62 0.74 -18.10
N ALA A 114 7.55 -0.05 -18.27
CA ALA A 114 6.33 0.43 -18.88
C ALA A 114 5.71 1.58 -18.05
N PRO A 115 5.14 2.61 -18.69
CA PRO A 115 4.50 3.71 -17.97
C PRO A 115 3.43 3.22 -17.00
N LEU A 116 3.48 3.74 -15.77
CA LEU A 116 2.41 3.56 -14.79
C LEU A 116 1.30 4.54 -15.13
N ASP A 117 0.11 4.02 -15.42
CA ASP A 117 -1.06 4.84 -15.71
C ASP A 117 -1.63 5.48 -14.43
N ASP A 118 -2.33 6.61 -14.59
CA ASP A 118 -2.96 7.33 -13.49
C ASP A 118 -3.96 6.48 -12.70
N SER A 119 -4.61 5.51 -13.35
CA SER A 119 -5.61 4.66 -12.69
C SER A 119 -4.98 3.72 -11.67
N LYS A 120 -3.76 3.23 -11.92
CA LYS A 120 -2.97 2.45 -10.94
C LYS A 120 -2.63 3.29 -9.72
N TRP A 121 -2.15 4.51 -9.92
CA TRP A 121 -1.82 5.40 -8.81
C TRP A 121 -3.06 5.78 -7.99
N GLN A 122 -4.15 6.12 -8.67
CA GLN A 122 -5.42 6.41 -8.01
C GLN A 122 -5.92 5.23 -7.17
N ALA A 123 -5.80 4.00 -7.68
CA ALA A 123 -6.17 2.81 -6.93
C ALA A 123 -5.30 2.59 -5.68
N LEU A 124 -4.00 2.89 -5.75
CA LEU A 124 -3.08 2.82 -4.61
C LEU A 124 -3.36 3.92 -3.58
N GLU A 125 -3.68 5.13 -4.02
CA GLU A 125 -4.08 6.25 -3.16
C GLU A 125 -5.38 5.94 -2.40
N GLU A 126 -6.41 5.45 -3.10
CA GLU A 126 -7.68 5.04 -2.49
C GLU A 126 -7.49 3.84 -1.54
N PHE A 127 -6.63 2.87 -1.89
CA PHE A 127 -6.23 1.79 -0.99
C PHE A 127 -5.62 2.32 0.31
N CYS A 128 -4.65 3.22 0.21
CA CYS A 128 -3.98 3.82 1.37
C CYS A 128 -4.94 4.66 2.21
N LYS A 129 -5.80 5.45 1.57
CA LYS A 129 -6.82 6.29 2.21
C LYS A 129 -7.79 5.43 3.03
N PHE A 130 -8.32 4.35 2.43
CA PHE A 130 -9.20 3.43 3.14
C PHE A 130 -8.52 2.81 4.37
N LEU A 131 -7.28 2.34 4.23
CA LEU A 131 -6.59 1.58 5.27
C LEU A 131 -5.97 2.45 6.36
N THR A 132 -5.87 3.77 6.16
CA THR A 132 -5.28 4.69 7.14
C THR A 132 -5.99 4.64 8.50
N PRO A 133 -7.35 4.71 8.58
CA PRO A 133 -8.09 4.48 9.81
C PRO A 133 -7.81 3.10 10.44
N VAL A 134 -7.75 2.04 9.62
CA VAL A 134 -7.47 0.67 10.09
C VAL A 134 -6.05 0.57 10.66
N LYS A 135 -5.10 1.33 10.10
CA LYS A 135 -3.69 1.32 10.52
C LYS A 135 -3.57 1.99 11.87
N THR A 136 -4.22 3.14 11.99
CA THR A 136 -4.32 3.91 13.22
C THR A 136 -4.95 3.07 14.34
N ALA A 137 -6.09 2.44 14.07
CA ALA A 137 -6.75 1.51 14.99
C ALA A 137 -5.82 0.35 15.40
N THR A 138 -5.12 -0.25 14.43
CA THR A 138 -4.21 -1.38 14.71
C THR A 138 -3.02 -0.96 15.57
N MET A 139 -2.42 0.20 15.32
CA MET A 139 -1.32 0.73 16.12
C MET A 139 -1.77 1.06 17.54
N MET A 140 -2.94 1.69 17.69
CA MET A 140 -3.55 1.97 18.99
C MET A 140 -3.82 0.69 19.78
N MET A 141 -4.43 -0.32 19.15
CA MET A 141 -4.74 -1.59 19.82
C MET A 141 -3.50 -2.45 20.13
N SER A 142 -2.35 -2.14 19.52
CA SER A 142 -1.07 -2.79 19.80
C SER A 142 -0.29 -2.15 20.97
N GLY A 143 -0.83 -1.09 21.58
CA GLY A 143 -0.22 -0.41 22.72
C GLY A 143 -0.08 -1.31 23.96
N LYS A 144 1.02 -1.12 24.71
CA LYS A 144 1.30 -1.85 25.97
C LYS A 144 1.22 -0.97 27.22
N ASN A 145 1.13 0.35 27.04
CA ASN A 145 1.22 1.33 28.13
C ASN A 145 -0.16 1.85 28.57
N TYR A 146 -1.25 1.27 28.06
CA TYR A 146 -2.62 1.61 28.42
C TYR A 146 -3.55 0.40 28.18
N PRO A 147 -4.69 0.30 28.88
CA PRO A 147 -5.64 -0.79 28.68
C PRO A 147 -6.27 -0.74 27.29
N THR A 148 -6.00 -1.72 26.44
CA THR A 148 -6.56 -1.81 25.08
C THR A 148 -7.84 -2.63 25.01
N PHE A 149 -7.99 -3.64 25.87
CA PHE A 149 -9.11 -4.59 25.80
C PHE A 149 -10.49 -3.91 25.83
N GLY A 150 -10.71 -2.95 26.74
CA GLY A 150 -11.98 -2.22 26.86
C GLY A 150 -12.32 -1.34 25.66
N MET A 151 -11.33 -1.02 24.81
CA MET A 151 -11.54 -0.23 23.60
C MET A 151 -11.88 -1.09 22.38
N SER A 152 -11.73 -2.42 22.46
CA SER A 152 -11.86 -3.33 21.31
C SER A 152 -13.22 -3.23 20.62
N VAL A 153 -14.32 -3.18 21.38
CA VAL A 153 -15.68 -3.08 20.83
C VAL A 153 -15.87 -1.76 20.09
N VAL A 154 -15.43 -0.65 20.70
CA VAL A 154 -15.53 0.69 20.08
C VAL A 154 -14.71 0.76 18.80
N VAL A 155 -13.47 0.25 18.82
CA VAL A 155 -12.60 0.26 17.64
C VAL A 155 -13.16 -0.61 16.53
N PHE A 156 -13.69 -1.80 16.85
CA PHE A 156 -14.35 -2.66 15.86
C PHE A 156 -15.54 -1.95 15.21
N GLU A 157 -16.40 -1.32 16.00
CA GLU A 157 -17.58 -0.60 15.49
C GLU A 157 -17.19 0.59 14.60
N LEU A 158 -16.17 1.37 14.99
CA LEU A 158 -15.68 2.49 14.19
C LEU A 158 -15.09 2.03 12.86
N VAL A 159 -14.29 0.97 12.85
CA VAL A 159 -13.72 0.40 11.63
C VAL A 159 -14.82 -0.18 10.73
N SER A 160 -15.81 -0.86 11.30
CA SER A 160 -16.98 -1.36 10.57
C SER A 160 -17.79 -0.23 9.93
N LYS A 161 -18.09 0.84 10.68
CA LYS A 161 -18.78 2.03 10.15
C LYS A 161 -18.00 2.70 9.03
N ASN A 162 -16.68 2.84 9.19
CA ASN A 162 -15.83 3.39 8.15
C ASN A 162 -15.90 2.55 6.87
N ALA A 163 -15.84 1.22 6.98
CA ALA A 163 -15.98 0.33 5.83
C ALA A 163 -17.34 0.52 5.13
N THR A 164 -18.44 0.53 5.88
CA THR A 164 -19.79 0.77 5.33
C THR A 164 -19.92 2.15 4.67
N SER A 165 -19.38 3.19 5.28
CA SER A 165 -19.38 4.55 4.71
C SER A 165 -18.63 4.59 3.38
N MET A 166 -17.49 3.90 3.29
CA MET A 166 -16.69 3.84 2.06
C MET A 166 -17.37 3.03 0.96
N ILE A 167 -18.08 1.94 1.30
CA ILE A 167 -18.91 1.20 0.33
C ILE A 167 -19.97 2.15 -0.28
N ASN A 168 -20.64 2.94 0.56
CA ASN A 168 -21.73 3.83 0.13
C ASN A 168 -21.25 5.06 -0.66
N GLN A 169 -20.01 5.52 -0.41
CA GLN A 169 -19.43 6.71 -1.04
C GLN A 169 -18.45 6.38 -2.18
N ALA A 170 -18.19 5.10 -2.45
CA ALA A 170 -17.22 4.68 -3.44
C ALA A 170 -17.64 5.14 -4.85
N VAL A 171 -16.85 6.05 -5.42
CA VAL A 171 -17.00 6.48 -6.82
C VAL A 171 -16.39 5.45 -7.76
N ALA A 172 -15.28 4.82 -7.37
CA ALA A 172 -14.60 3.81 -8.15
C ALA A 172 -15.00 2.39 -7.72
N ARG A 173 -15.22 1.52 -8.72
CA ARG A 173 -15.61 0.12 -8.50
C ARG A 173 -14.60 -0.65 -7.65
N TYR A 174 -13.30 -0.44 -7.90
CA TYR A 174 -12.24 -1.10 -7.13
C TYR A 174 -12.28 -0.70 -5.64
N THR A 175 -12.66 0.53 -5.30
CA THR A 175 -12.82 0.98 -3.90
C THR A 175 -14.02 0.31 -3.24
N ALA A 176 -15.13 0.19 -3.96
CA ALA A 176 -16.34 -0.50 -3.48
C ALA A 176 -16.09 -2.00 -3.25
N ASP A 177 -15.48 -2.67 -4.23
CA ASP A 177 -15.15 -4.10 -4.18
C ASP A 177 -14.22 -4.40 -3.00
N PHE A 178 -13.19 -3.58 -2.85
CA PHE A 178 -12.24 -3.63 -1.76
C PHE A 178 -12.91 -3.45 -0.39
N ALA A 179 -13.73 -2.40 -0.22
CA ALA A 179 -14.36 -2.10 1.06
C ALA A 179 -15.39 -3.19 1.44
N THR A 180 -16.06 -3.75 0.44
CA THR A 180 -17.00 -4.88 0.60
C THR A 180 -16.27 -6.15 1.02
N ALA A 181 -15.14 -6.49 0.38
CA ALA A 181 -14.34 -7.65 0.76
C ALA A 181 -13.82 -7.54 2.20
N PHE A 182 -13.34 -6.36 2.59
CA PHE A 182 -12.91 -6.08 3.95
C PHE A 182 -14.07 -6.22 4.95
N LYS A 183 -15.23 -5.62 4.68
CA LYS A 183 -16.41 -5.68 5.56
C LYS A 183 -16.93 -7.10 5.71
N LYS A 184 -17.06 -7.84 4.60
CA LYS A 184 -17.45 -9.26 4.60
C LYS A 184 -16.52 -10.12 5.47
N LYS A 185 -15.21 -9.84 5.45
CA LYS A 185 -14.27 -10.53 6.35
C LYS A 185 -14.45 -10.12 7.79
N LEU A 186 -14.69 -8.84 8.10
CA LEU A 186 -14.96 -8.40 9.48
C LEU A 186 -16.22 -9.04 10.06
N ASP A 187 -17.29 -9.14 9.26
CA ASP A 187 -18.58 -9.69 9.70
C ASP A 187 -18.48 -11.17 10.10
N GLN A 188 -17.50 -11.92 9.60
CA GLN A 188 -17.21 -13.30 10.04
C GLN A 188 -16.71 -13.39 11.48
N TYR A 189 -16.38 -12.27 12.11
CA TYR A 189 -15.86 -12.17 13.48
C TYR A 189 -16.79 -11.41 14.41
N ASP A 190 -17.98 -11.01 13.94
CA ASP A 190 -19.01 -10.31 14.72
C ASP A 190 -19.94 -11.26 15.49
N SER A 191 -19.55 -12.54 15.62
CA SER A 191 -20.33 -13.65 16.21
C SER A 191 -19.71 -14.20 17.49
#